data_AF-G9KEN1-F1
#
_entry.id   AF-G9KEN1-F1
#
_cell.length_a   1.000
_cell.length_b   1.000
_cell.length_c   1.000
_cell.angle_alpha   90.00
_cell.angle_beta   90.00
_cell.angle_gamma   90.00
#
_symmetry.space_group_name_H-M   'P 1'
#
loop_
_entity.id
_entity.type
_entity.pdbx_description
1 polymer ?
#
loop_
_entity_poly.entity_id
_entity_poly.type
_entity_poly.pdbx_seq_one_letter_code
_entity_poly.pdbx_strand_id
1 'polypeptide(L)'
;LGMDTVHIHRHSGLLSALGLALADVVHEAQEPCSLPYAPETFMQLDQRLSCLEEQCVDALRAQGFPRSQISTESFLHLRYQGTDCALMVSAHQHPATARSPRAGDFGAAFVERYMREFGFVIPERPVVVDDVRVRGTGRSGLRLEDVAKAQTGPPRVDKMTQCYFEGGYQETPVYLLGELGFGHKLQGPCLIIDSNSTILVEPGCQAEVTETGDIRISVGAEAPSTVGAQLDPIHLSIFSHRFMSIAEQMGRILQRTAISTNIKERLDFSCALFGPDGGLVSNAPHIPVHLGAMQETVQFQIQQLGADLHPGDVLLSNHPSAGGSHLPDLTVITPVFWPGQTRPVFYVASRGHHADIGGITPGSMPPHSTTLQQEGAVFLSFKLVQGGVFQEEAVTEALRAPGKIPGCSGTRNLHDNLSDLRAQVAANQKGIQLVGELIGQYGLDVVQAYMGHIQANAELAVRDMLRAFGTSRQARGLPLEVSAEDHMDDGSPIRLRVQINLSQGSAVFDFSGTGPEVFGNLNAPRAITLSALIYCLRCLV
;
A
#
# COMPACT_ATOMS: atom_id res chain seq x y z
N LEU A 1 -15.60 10.23 0.65
CA LEU A 1 -15.26 9.45 -0.56
C LEU A 1 -14.99 10.33 -1.79
N GLY A 2 -15.22 11.65 -1.74
CA GLY A 2 -14.98 12.52 -2.90
C GLY A 2 -15.90 12.22 -4.10
N MET A 3 -16.98 11.47 -3.87
CA MET A 3 -17.97 11.15 -4.88
C MET A 3 -19.02 12.25 -4.86
N ASP A 4 -19.11 13.00 -5.95
CA ASP A 4 -20.09 14.07 -6.17
C ASP A 4 -21.44 13.54 -6.67
N THR A 5 -21.44 12.29 -7.14
CA THR A 5 -22.57 11.68 -7.84
C THR A 5 -22.80 10.27 -7.32
N VAL A 6 -24.05 9.97 -6.96
CA VAL A 6 -24.52 8.62 -6.66
C VAL A 6 -25.44 8.17 -7.79
N HIS A 7 -25.20 6.98 -8.32
CA HIS A 7 -26.02 6.38 -9.37
C HIS A 7 -26.77 5.17 -8.83
N ILE A 8 -28.10 5.21 -8.92
CA ILE A 8 -28.99 4.13 -8.47
C ILE A 8 -29.74 3.61 -9.68
N HIS A 9 -29.42 2.38 -10.09
CA HIS A 9 -30.08 1.73 -11.21
C HIS A 9 -31.57 1.48 -10.90
N ARG A 10 -32.47 1.65 -11.88
CA ARG A 10 -33.93 1.48 -11.73
C ARG A 10 -34.34 0.07 -11.26
N HIS A 11 -33.46 -0.90 -11.47
CA HIS A 11 -33.61 -2.29 -11.03
C HIS A 11 -32.60 -2.65 -9.93
N SER A 12 -32.26 -1.73 -9.03
CA SER A 12 -31.26 -1.92 -7.97
C SER A 12 -31.44 -3.24 -7.20
N GLY A 13 -32.69 -3.62 -6.87
CA GLY A 13 -33.00 -4.89 -6.21
C GLY A 13 -32.80 -6.16 -7.06
N LEU A 14 -32.68 -6.05 -8.38
CA LEU A 14 -32.45 -7.15 -9.33
C LEU A 14 -31.14 -6.99 -10.11
N LEU A 15 -30.29 -6.03 -9.72
CA LEU A 15 -29.16 -5.58 -10.52
C LEU A 15 -28.16 -6.71 -10.80
N SER A 16 -27.96 -7.64 -9.86
CA SER A 16 -27.10 -8.81 -10.05
C SER A 16 -27.63 -9.75 -11.14
N ALA A 17 -28.94 -10.00 -11.19
CA ALA A 17 -29.55 -10.84 -12.23
C ALA A 17 -29.47 -10.17 -13.61
N LEU A 18 -29.68 -8.86 -13.66
CA LEU A 18 -29.51 -8.07 -14.87
C LEU A 18 -28.05 -8.05 -15.34
N GLY A 19 -27.10 -7.89 -14.41
CA GLY A 19 -25.67 -7.95 -14.69
C GLY A 19 -25.25 -9.29 -15.28
N LEU A 20 -25.79 -10.41 -14.76
CA LEU A 20 -25.59 -11.74 -15.34
C LEU A 20 -26.15 -11.86 -16.76
N ALA A 21 -27.31 -11.25 -17.04
CA ALA A 21 -27.91 -11.26 -18.37
C ALA A 21 -27.14 -10.40 -19.39
N LEU A 22 -26.54 -9.30 -18.96
CA LEU A 22 -25.79 -8.36 -19.80
C LEU A 22 -24.31 -8.70 -19.94
N ALA A 23 -23.77 -9.54 -19.07
CA ALA A 23 -22.36 -9.90 -19.09
C ALA A 23 -21.98 -10.53 -20.44
N ASP A 24 -20.89 -10.03 -21.01
CA ASP A 24 -20.28 -10.68 -22.16
C ASP A 24 -19.73 -12.05 -21.75
N VAL A 25 -19.80 -13.00 -22.67
CA VAL A 25 -19.24 -14.33 -22.44
C VAL A 25 -17.76 -14.30 -22.73
N VAL A 26 -16.95 -14.64 -21.75
CA VAL A 26 -15.49 -14.65 -21.87
C VAL A 26 -14.99 -16.09 -21.97
N HIS A 27 -14.15 -16.36 -22.96
CA HIS A 27 -13.37 -17.60 -23.06
C HIS A 27 -11.89 -17.24 -23.06
N GLU A 28 -11.10 -17.97 -22.29
CA GLU A 28 -9.65 -17.75 -22.20
C GLU A 28 -8.92 -19.04 -22.55
N ALA A 29 -7.99 -18.92 -23.50
CA ALA A 29 -7.05 -19.98 -23.84
C ALA A 29 -5.65 -19.52 -23.45
N GLN A 30 -4.90 -20.39 -22.78
CA GLN A 30 -3.53 -20.11 -22.35
C GLN A 30 -2.67 -21.35 -22.46
N GLU A 31 -1.37 -21.14 -22.66
CA GLU A 31 -0.38 -22.20 -22.65
C GLU A 31 0.96 -21.76 -22.06
N PRO A 32 1.67 -22.66 -21.36
CA PRO A 32 2.96 -22.35 -20.77
C PRO A 32 4.01 -22.06 -21.85
N CYS A 33 4.91 -21.15 -21.54
CA CYS A 33 6.01 -20.74 -22.39
C CYS A 33 7.30 -20.63 -21.56
N SER A 34 8.45 -20.71 -22.23
CA SER A 34 9.75 -20.46 -21.60
C SER A 34 10.72 -19.91 -22.65
N LEU A 35 10.18 -19.06 -23.52
CA LEU A 35 10.95 -18.44 -24.60
C LEU A 35 11.50 -17.10 -24.13
N PRO A 36 12.74 -16.74 -24.48
CA PRO A 36 13.18 -15.36 -24.33
C PRO A 36 12.30 -14.44 -25.19
N TYR A 37 12.00 -13.23 -24.72
CA TYR A 37 11.35 -12.20 -25.52
C TYR A 37 12.41 -11.50 -26.37
N ALA A 38 12.70 -12.05 -27.55
CA ALA A 38 13.79 -11.61 -28.42
C ALA A 38 13.41 -11.77 -29.92
N PRO A 39 14.09 -11.05 -30.84
CA PRO A 39 13.78 -11.09 -32.27
C PRO A 39 13.68 -12.50 -32.88
N GLU A 40 14.49 -13.43 -32.37
CA GLU A 40 14.57 -14.80 -32.87
C GLU A 40 13.32 -15.63 -32.51
N THR A 41 12.57 -15.24 -31.47
CA THR A 41 11.41 -15.98 -30.96
C THR A 41 10.06 -15.33 -31.29
N PHE A 42 10.04 -14.09 -31.80
CA PHE A 42 8.79 -13.38 -32.07
C PHE A 42 7.88 -14.11 -33.07
N MET A 43 8.45 -14.74 -34.10
CA MET A 43 7.66 -15.53 -35.05
C MET A 43 6.96 -16.72 -34.36
N GLN A 44 7.64 -17.36 -33.41
CA GLN A 44 7.08 -18.47 -32.64
C GLN A 44 5.98 -17.96 -31.69
N LEU A 45 6.18 -16.81 -31.03
CA LEU A 45 5.15 -16.20 -30.17
C LEU A 45 3.91 -15.80 -30.97
N ASP A 46 4.08 -15.21 -32.15
CA ASP A 46 2.97 -14.85 -33.04
C ASP A 46 2.16 -16.08 -33.48
N GLN A 47 2.81 -17.20 -33.79
CA GLN A 47 2.15 -18.45 -34.14
C GLN A 47 1.33 -19.00 -32.96
N ARG A 48 1.90 -18.99 -31.75
CA ARG A 48 1.22 -19.42 -30.52
C ARG A 48 0.00 -18.57 -30.22
N LEU A 49 0.15 -17.24 -30.25
CA LEU A 49 -0.94 -16.29 -30.07
C LEU A 49 -2.05 -16.50 -31.10
N SER A 50 -1.70 -16.69 -32.38
CA SER A 50 -2.69 -16.93 -33.44
C SER A 50 -3.47 -18.22 -33.21
N CYS A 51 -2.80 -19.30 -32.79
CA CYS A 51 -3.47 -20.57 -32.49
C CYS A 51 -4.43 -20.45 -31.30
N LEU A 52 -4.03 -19.76 -30.22
CA LEU A 52 -4.90 -19.51 -29.07
C LEU A 52 -6.07 -18.57 -29.42
N GLU A 53 -5.85 -17.63 -30.33
CA GLU A 53 -6.92 -16.77 -30.85
C GLU A 53 -7.98 -17.60 -31.60
N GLU A 54 -7.56 -18.48 -32.50
CA GLU A 54 -8.46 -19.40 -33.21
C GLU A 54 -9.24 -20.28 -32.24
N GLN A 55 -8.58 -20.85 -31.22
CA GLN A 55 -9.24 -21.63 -30.17
C GLN A 55 -10.31 -20.82 -29.44
N CYS A 56 -10.02 -19.58 -29.05
CA CYS A 56 -10.99 -18.70 -28.39
C CYS A 56 -12.18 -18.39 -29.31
N VAL A 57 -11.92 -18.09 -30.58
CA VAL A 57 -12.96 -17.80 -31.57
C VAL A 57 -13.85 -19.01 -31.81
N ASP A 58 -13.28 -20.20 -31.95
CA ASP A 58 -14.03 -21.43 -32.19
C ASP A 58 -14.85 -21.85 -30.97
N ALA A 59 -14.30 -21.71 -29.76
CA ALA A 59 -15.04 -21.96 -28.52
C ALA A 59 -16.24 -21.02 -28.35
N LEU A 60 -16.09 -19.73 -28.68
CA LEU A 60 -17.20 -18.77 -28.63
C LEU A 60 -18.21 -18.98 -29.77
N ARG A 61 -17.75 -19.37 -30.97
CA ARG A 61 -18.65 -19.78 -32.06
C ARG A 61 -19.48 -21.01 -31.69
N ALA A 62 -18.88 -21.99 -31.02
CA ALA A 62 -19.59 -23.17 -30.53
C ALA A 62 -20.68 -22.82 -29.49
N GLN A 63 -20.51 -21.72 -28.77
CA GLN A 63 -21.52 -21.15 -27.86
C GLN A 63 -22.56 -20.26 -28.56
N GLY A 64 -22.49 -20.14 -29.90
CA GLY A 64 -23.48 -19.43 -30.70
C GLY A 64 -23.12 -17.99 -31.07
N PHE A 65 -21.92 -17.50 -30.74
CA PHE A 65 -21.50 -16.14 -31.07
C PHE A 65 -20.95 -16.05 -32.52
N PRO A 66 -21.51 -15.20 -33.40
CA PRO A 66 -20.92 -14.93 -34.72
C PRO A 66 -19.59 -14.19 -34.59
N ARG A 67 -18.68 -14.36 -35.56
CA ARG A 67 -17.35 -13.71 -35.52
C ARG A 67 -17.41 -12.19 -35.39
N SER A 68 -18.44 -11.54 -35.92
CA SER A 68 -18.65 -10.09 -35.79
C SER A 68 -18.92 -9.63 -34.35
N GLN A 69 -19.33 -10.54 -33.46
CA GLN A 69 -19.55 -10.28 -32.03
C GLN A 69 -18.39 -10.73 -31.15
N ILE A 70 -17.33 -11.30 -31.73
CA ILE A 70 -16.18 -11.83 -30.98
C ILE A 70 -14.99 -10.89 -31.15
N SER A 71 -14.52 -10.31 -30.04
CA SER A 71 -13.24 -9.61 -29.94
C SER A 71 -12.22 -10.43 -29.16
N THR A 72 -10.95 -10.34 -29.53
CA THR A 72 -9.85 -11.08 -28.91
C THR A 72 -8.78 -10.10 -28.42
N GLU A 73 -8.17 -10.40 -27.27
CA GLU A 73 -7.05 -9.64 -26.70
C GLU A 73 -5.94 -10.59 -26.29
N SER A 74 -4.70 -10.25 -26.69
CA SER A 74 -3.51 -11.05 -26.42
C SER A 74 -2.76 -10.55 -25.19
N PHE A 75 -2.27 -11.48 -24.38
CA PHE A 75 -1.48 -11.23 -23.19
C PHE A 75 -0.23 -12.12 -23.19
N LEU A 76 0.89 -11.56 -22.75
CA LEU A 76 2.10 -12.32 -22.42
C LEU A 76 2.39 -12.16 -20.93
N HIS A 77 2.68 -13.26 -20.24
CA HIS A 77 3.21 -13.21 -18.88
C HIS A 77 4.72 -13.07 -18.96
N LEU A 78 5.22 -11.88 -18.62
CA LEU A 78 6.62 -11.51 -18.80
C LEU A 78 7.31 -11.28 -17.46
N ARG A 79 8.58 -11.67 -17.38
CA ARG A 79 9.46 -11.37 -16.25
C ARG A 79 10.91 -11.22 -16.68
N TYR A 80 11.72 -10.58 -15.84
CA TYR A 80 13.17 -10.62 -15.99
C TYR A 80 13.72 -12.01 -15.66
N GLN A 81 14.68 -12.49 -16.44
CA GLN A 81 15.34 -13.77 -16.21
C GLN A 81 15.95 -13.83 -14.80
N GLY A 82 15.64 -14.89 -14.06
CA GLY A 82 16.08 -15.07 -12.67
C GLY A 82 15.21 -14.37 -11.61
N THR A 83 14.08 -13.79 -12.01
CA THR A 83 13.01 -13.35 -11.08
C THR A 83 11.85 -14.35 -11.09
N ASP A 84 10.99 -14.32 -10.07
CA ASP A 84 9.89 -15.28 -9.90
C ASP A 84 8.48 -14.67 -10.11
N CYS A 85 8.39 -13.35 -10.37
CA CYS A 85 7.11 -12.67 -10.54
C CYS A 85 6.88 -12.30 -12.01
N ALA A 86 6.02 -13.05 -12.68
CA ALA A 86 5.57 -12.74 -14.04
C ALA A 86 4.37 -11.78 -14.03
N LEU A 87 4.49 -10.70 -14.80
CA LEU A 87 3.40 -9.74 -15.01
C LEU A 87 2.63 -10.12 -16.27
N MET A 88 1.31 -10.22 -16.16
CA MET A 88 0.44 -10.33 -17.33
C MET A 88 0.42 -8.98 -18.07
N VAL A 89 0.91 -8.93 -19.31
CA VAL A 89 1.08 -7.70 -20.08
C VAL A 89 0.20 -7.74 -21.33
N SER A 90 -0.59 -6.68 -21.54
CA SER A 90 -1.29 -6.40 -22.80
C SER A 90 -0.52 -5.34 -23.57
N ALA A 91 -0.40 -5.52 -24.88
CA ALA A 91 0.23 -4.56 -25.78
C ALA A 91 -0.79 -3.61 -26.45
N HIS A 92 -2.03 -3.52 -25.96
CA HIS A 92 -3.09 -2.69 -26.55
C HIS A 92 -2.69 -1.22 -26.76
N GLN A 93 -1.89 -0.65 -25.86
CA GLN A 93 -1.41 0.74 -25.94
C GLN A 93 -0.03 0.88 -26.62
N HIS A 94 0.57 -0.24 -27.02
CA HIS A 94 1.94 -0.31 -27.54
C HIS A 94 1.93 -1.03 -28.90
N PRO A 95 1.71 -0.31 -30.01
CA PRO A 95 1.64 -0.90 -31.35
C PRO A 95 2.90 -1.68 -31.73
N ALA A 96 2.74 -2.68 -32.60
CA ALA A 96 3.86 -3.50 -33.04
C ALA A 96 4.95 -2.67 -33.75
N THR A 97 6.22 -2.99 -33.46
CA THR A 97 7.40 -2.41 -34.08
C THR A 97 8.18 -3.48 -34.84
N ALA A 98 9.23 -3.09 -35.58
CA ALA A 98 10.12 -4.04 -36.24
C ALA A 98 10.89 -4.96 -35.25
N ARG A 99 10.82 -4.65 -33.94
CA ARG A 99 11.47 -5.40 -32.85
C ARG A 99 10.45 -5.96 -31.87
N SER A 100 9.24 -6.28 -32.32
CA SER A 100 8.22 -6.91 -31.49
C SER A 100 7.40 -7.96 -32.28
N PRO A 101 6.62 -8.81 -31.59
CA PRO A 101 5.55 -9.59 -32.20
C PRO A 101 4.52 -8.70 -32.93
N ARG A 102 3.78 -9.29 -33.86
CA ARG A 102 2.72 -8.61 -34.63
C ARG A 102 1.56 -8.13 -33.76
N ALA A 103 1.28 -8.83 -32.67
CA ALA A 103 0.22 -8.48 -31.74
C ALA A 103 0.53 -7.22 -30.90
N GLY A 104 1.78 -6.73 -30.88
CA GLY A 104 2.17 -5.48 -30.22
C GLY A 104 3.53 -5.55 -29.53
N ASP A 105 4.00 -4.40 -29.05
CA ASP A 105 5.25 -4.27 -28.28
C ASP A 105 5.02 -4.56 -26.80
N PHE A 106 4.93 -5.86 -26.48
CA PHE A 106 4.85 -6.34 -25.10
C PHE A 106 6.11 -6.02 -24.29
N GLY A 107 7.27 -5.80 -24.92
CA GLY A 107 8.51 -5.46 -24.22
C GLY A 107 8.46 -4.06 -23.62
N ALA A 108 8.06 -3.07 -24.41
CA ALA A 108 7.83 -1.71 -23.93
C ALA A 108 6.72 -1.66 -22.88
N ALA A 109 5.59 -2.34 -23.15
CA ALA A 109 4.48 -2.45 -22.20
C ALA A 109 4.89 -3.14 -20.88
N PHE A 110 5.78 -4.14 -20.94
CA PHE A 110 6.32 -4.81 -19.77
C PHE A 110 7.19 -3.86 -18.96
N VAL A 111 8.13 -3.13 -19.59
CA VAL A 111 9.01 -2.18 -18.88
C VAL A 111 8.19 -1.09 -18.20
N GLU A 112 7.20 -0.51 -18.88
CA GLU A 112 6.31 0.50 -18.30
C GLU A 112 5.52 -0.08 -17.11
N ARG A 113 4.91 -1.26 -17.29
CA ARG A 113 4.14 -1.92 -16.23
C ARG A 113 5.03 -2.31 -15.05
N TYR A 114 6.23 -2.81 -15.31
CA TYR A 114 7.19 -3.22 -14.29
C TYR A 114 7.68 -2.00 -13.50
N MET A 115 8.01 -0.89 -14.17
CA MET A 115 8.34 0.37 -13.50
C MET A 115 7.18 0.89 -12.66
N ARG A 116 5.94 0.78 -13.15
CA ARG A 116 4.74 1.20 -12.39
C ARG A 116 4.50 0.33 -11.15
N GLU A 117 4.68 -0.98 -11.26
CA GLU A 117 4.41 -1.94 -10.18
C GLU A 117 5.55 -1.99 -9.15
N PHE A 118 6.79 -1.99 -9.62
CA PHE A 118 7.99 -2.23 -8.80
C PHE A 118 8.83 -0.98 -8.53
N GLY A 119 8.71 0.09 -9.33
CA GLY A 119 9.43 1.35 -9.13
C GLY A 119 10.87 1.38 -9.65
N PHE A 120 11.32 0.31 -10.30
CA PHE A 120 12.66 0.21 -10.90
C PHE A 120 12.65 -0.69 -12.13
N VAL A 121 13.78 -0.74 -12.85
CA VAL A 121 14.05 -1.72 -13.90
C VAL A 121 15.39 -2.42 -13.67
N ILE A 122 15.62 -3.54 -14.36
CA ILE A 122 16.91 -4.26 -14.38
C ILE A 122 17.47 -4.16 -15.80
N PRO A 123 18.31 -3.16 -16.11
CA PRO A 123 18.89 -2.99 -17.44
C PRO A 123 19.62 -4.24 -17.90
N GLU A 124 19.59 -4.49 -19.21
CA GLU A 124 20.34 -5.58 -19.88
C GLU A 124 19.95 -7.01 -19.47
N ARG A 125 19.08 -7.19 -18.47
CA ARG A 125 18.56 -8.50 -18.09
C ARG A 125 17.57 -8.99 -19.15
N PRO A 126 17.76 -10.21 -19.72
CA PRO A 126 16.80 -10.74 -20.67
C PRO A 126 15.41 -10.90 -20.07
N VAL A 127 14.38 -10.68 -20.87
CA VAL A 127 12.98 -10.91 -20.52
C VAL A 127 12.58 -12.31 -21.00
N VAL A 128 11.84 -13.05 -20.18
CA VAL A 128 11.32 -14.38 -20.48
C VAL A 128 9.80 -14.34 -20.49
N VAL A 129 9.20 -15.05 -21.44
CA VAL A 129 7.76 -15.28 -21.56
C VAL A 129 7.44 -16.59 -20.86
N ASP A 130 6.76 -16.53 -19.71
CA ASP A 130 6.37 -17.72 -18.92
C ASP A 130 5.04 -18.33 -19.39
N ASP A 131 4.14 -17.51 -19.94
CA ASP A 131 2.82 -17.94 -20.39
C ASP A 131 2.31 -17.04 -21.52
N VAL A 132 1.62 -17.65 -22.48
CA VAL A 132 0.96 -16.97 -23.59
C VAL A 132 -0.54 -17.16 -23.42
N ARG A 133 -1.30 -16.07 -23.42
CA ARG A 133 -2.74 -16.09 -23.17
C ARG A 133 -3.50 -15.23 -24.16
N VAL A 134 -4.66 -15.70 -24.58
CA VAL A 134 -5.64 -14.93 -25.35
C VAL A 134 -6.99 -14.98 -24.65
N ARG A 135 -7.61 -13.81 -24.52
CA ARG A 135 -8.98 -13.66 -24.05
C ARG A 135 -9.89 -13.36 -25.22
N GLY A 136 -10.82 -14.26 -25.51
CA GLY A 136 -11.96 -14.00 -26.37
C GLY A 136 -13.14 -13.46 -25.57
N THR A 137 -13.81 -12.42 -26.08
CA THR A 137 -15.05 -11.86 -25.52
C THR A 137 -16.13 -11.92 -26.58
N GLY A 138 -17.17 -12.71 -26.33
CA GLY A 138 -18.38 -12.80 -27.14
C GLY A 138 -19.43 -11.82 -26.62
N ARG A 139 -19.73 -10.78 -27.40
CA ARG A 139 -20.69 -9.75 -27.02
C ARG A 139 -22.11 -10.24 -27.22
N SER A 140 -22.90 -10.27 -26.15
CA SER A 140 -24.31 -10.70 -26.19
C SER A 140 -25.18 -9.80 -27.07
N GLY A 141 -24.77 -8.53 -27.25
CA GLY A 141 -25.51 -7.55 -28.04
C GLY A 141 -26.82 -7.11 -27.39
N LEU A 142 -27.13 -7.60 -26.19
CA LEU A 142 -28.28 -7.17 -25.40
C LEU A 142 -28.07 -5.72 -24.98
N ARG A 143 -28.89 -4.85 -25.54
CA ARG A 143 -29.02 -3.47 -25.06
C ARG A 143 -30.22 -3.42 -24.13
N LEU A 144 -30.04 -2.76 -22.98
CA LEU A 144 -31.16 -2.27 -22.19
C LEU A 144 -31.89 -1.22 -23.02
N GLU A 145 -32.81 -1.64 -23.88
CA GLU A 145 -33.74 -0.74 -24.53
C GLU A 145 -34.92 -0.52 -23.60
N ASP A 146 -34.93 0.64 -22.96
CA ASP A 146 -36.13 1.29 -22.43
C ASP A 146 -35.75 2.73 -22.11
N VAL A 147 -36.01 3.62 -23.07
CA VAL A 147 -35.98 5.05 -22.85
C VAL A 147 -37.16 5.37 -21.93
N ALA A 148 -36.89 5.89 -20.74
CA ALA A 148 -37.95 6.39 -19.86
C ALA A 148 -38.77 7.43 -20.64
N LYS A 149 -40.10 7.27 -20.66
CA LYS A 149 -40.98 8.20 -21.41
C LYS A 149 -40.68 9.63 -20.97
N ALA A 150 -40.31 10.49 -21.91
CA ALA A 150 -40.21 11.92 -21.67
C ALA A 150 -41.60 12.43 -21.28
N GLN A 151 -41.75 12.88 -20.02
CA GLN A 151 -42.96 13.55 -19.56
C GLN A 151 -42.71 15.06 -19.52
N THR A 152 -43.66 15.83 -20.04
CA THR A 152 -43.54 17.29 -20.17
C THR A 152 -44.22 18.06 -19.02
N GLY A 153 -44.23 17.52 -17.81
CA GLY A 153 -44.88 18.12 -16.63
C GLY A 153 -44.02 18.10 -15.38
N PRO A 154 -44.38 18.83 -14.31
CA PRO A 154 -43.67 18.75 -13.04
C PRO A 154 -43.86 17.37 -12.39
N PRO A 155 -42.87 16.87 -11.62
CA PRO A 155 -42.97 15.59 -10.94
C PRO A 155 -44.13 15.61 -9.93
N ARG A 156 -45.01 14.61 -10.01
CA ARG A 156 -46.19 14.50 -9.15
C ARG A 156 -45.80 13.99 -7.75
N VAL A 157 -46.17 14.75 -6.73
CA VAL A 157 -46.04 14.33 -5.33
C VAL A 157 -47.19 13.35 -5.02
N ASP A 158 -46.85 12.16 -4.55
CA ASP A 158 -47.83 11.14 -4.12
C ASP A 158 -48.39 11.48 -2.73
N LYS A 159 -47.50 11.79 -1.78
CA LYS A 159 -47.85 12.21 -0.42
C LYS A 159 -46.74 13.03 0.23
N MET A 160 -47.06 13.66 1.36
CA MET A 160 -46.10 14.30 2.25
C MET A 160 -45.90 13.43 3.50
N THR A 161 -44.68 13.37 4.02
CA THR A 161 -44.36 12.68 5.29
C THR A 161 -43.36 13.49 6.11
N GLN A 162 -43.22 13.16 7.40
CA GLN A 162 -42.20 13.76 8.28
C GLN A 162 -40.95 12.89 8.30
N CYS A 163 -39.79 13.47 7.99
CA CYS A 163 -38.48 12.82 8.11
C CYS A 163 -37.56 13.66 9.00
N TYR A 164 -36.69 13.01 9.78
CA TYR A 164 -35.76 13.69 10.68
C TYR A 164 -34.37 13.83 10.03
N PHE A 165 -33.81 15.03 10.02
CA PHE A 165 -32.45 15.34 9.55
C PHE A 165 -31.67 16.10 10.64
N GLU A 166 -30.41 16.49 10.41
CA GLU A 166 -29.59 17.22 11.40
C GLU A 166 -30.25 18.51 11.96
N GLY A 167 -31.14 19.15 11.19
CA GLY A 167 -31.92 20.32 11.61
C GLY A 167 -33.28 20.02 12.26
N GLY A 168 -33.62 18.74 12.50
CA GLY A 168 -34.91 18.31 13.06
C GLY A 168 -35.86 17.70 12.02
N TYR A 169 -37.14 17.58 12.39
CA TYR A 169 -38.20 17.06 11.52
C TYR A 169 -38.53 18.05 10.38
N GLN A 170 -38.55 17.56 9.15
CA GLN A 170 -38.91 18.33 7.95
C GLN A 170 -40.01 17.62 7.15
N GLU A 171 -40.95 18.40 6.62
CA GLU A 171 -41.94 17.90 5.67
C GLU A 171 -41.25 17.51 4.36
N THR A 172 -41.37 16.24 4.01
CA THR A 172 -40.63 15.59 2.93
C THR A 172 -41.61 15.01 1.91
N PRO A 173 -41.61 15.48 0.65
CA PRO A 173 -42.44 14.91 -0.41
C PRO A 173 -41.99 13.50 -0.78
N VAL A 174 -42.97 12.65 -1.06
CA VAL A 174 -42.79 11.28 -1.54
C VAL A 174 -43.21 11.20 -3.00
N TYR A 175 -42.32 10.66 -3.84
CA TYR A 175 -42.52 10.41 -5.25
C TYR A 175 -42.52 8.91 -5.51
N LEU A 176 -43.30 8.46 -6.48
CA LEU A 176 -43.26 7.08 -6.97
C LEU A 176 -42.39 7.02 -8.22
N LEU A 177 -41.38 6.15 -8.23
CA LEU A 177 -40.42 6.06 -9.34
C LEU A 177 -41.11 5.83 -10.69
N GLY A 178 -42.14 4.99 -10.73
CA GLY A 178 -42.92 4.70 -11.94
C GLY A 178 -43.74 5.87 -12.48
N GLU A 179 -43.95 6.94 -11.70
CA GLU A 179 -44.62 8.17 -12.13
C GLU A 179 -43.64 9.26 -12.58
N LEU A 180 -42.34 9.05 -12.41
CA LEU A 180 -41.31 10.00 -12.83
C LEU A 180 -40.86 9.71 -14.29
N GLY A 181 -40.63 10.77 -15.05
CA GLY A 181 -40.13 10.71 -16.42
C GLY A 181 -38.68 11.19 -16.54
N PHE A 182 -38.06 10.87 -17.67
CA PHE A 182 -36.72 11.35 -18.01
C PHE A 182 -36.61 12.88 -17.86
N GLY A 183 -35.55 13.35 -17.20
CA GLY A 183 -35.27 14.78 -17.00
C GLY A 183 -36.00 15.42 -15.83
N HIS A 184 -36.87 14.69 -15.10
CA HIS A 184 -37.40 15.18 -13.83
C HIS A 184 -36.27 15.39 -12.83
N LYS A 185 -36.23 16.59 -12.24
CA LYS A 185 -35.30 16.96 -11.18
C LYS A 185 -36.05 17.14 -9.87
N LEU A 186 -35.55 16.50 -8.82
CA LEU A 186 -36.12 16.48 -7.48
C LEU A 186 -35.11 17.07 -6.51
N GLN A 187 -35.49 18.15 -5.84
CA GLN A 187 -34.66 18.74 -4.79
C GLN A 187 -34.91 18.01 -3.47
N GLY A 188 -33.82 17.67 -2.77
CA GLY A 188 -33.89 17.15 -1.42
C GLY A 188 -34.29 18.23 -0.40
N PRO A 189 -34.91 17.86 0.75
CA PRO A 189 -35.23 16.49 1.14
C PRO A 189 -36.42 15.92 0.37
N CYS A 190 -36.29 14.71 -0.19
CA CYS A 190 -37.42 13.96 -0.75
C CYS A 190 -37.21 12.45 -0.70
N LEU A 191 -38.31 11.69 -0.76
CA LEU A 191 -38.30 10.23 -0.86
C LEU A 191 -38.76 9.80 -2.25
N ILE A 192 -38.04 8.87 -2.87
CA ILE A 192 -38.43 8.22 -4.12
C ILE A 192 -38.65 6.74 -3.82
N ILE A 193 -39.88 6.28 -3.95
CA ILE A 193 -40.27 4.90 -3.66
C ILE A 193 -40.48 4.13 -4.96
N ASP A 194 -39.85 2.97 -5.04
CA ASP A 194 -40.09 1.95 -6.04
C ASP A 194 -40.60 0.67 -5.35
N SER A 195 -41.12 -0.26 -6.15
CA SER A 195 -41.53 -1.59 -5.73
C SER A 195 -40.48 -2.35 -4.90
N ASN A 196 -39.18 -2.13 -5.17
CA ASN A 196 -38.09 -2.87 -4.53
C ASN A 196 -37.07 -1.99 -3.79
N SER A 197 -37.26 -0.66 -3.75
CA SER A 197 -36.31 0.24 -3.11
C SER A 197 -36.96 1.52 -2.60
N THR A 198 -36.35 2.15 -1.60
CA THR A 198 -36.72 3.49 -1.13
C THR A 198 -35.46 4.33 -1.09
N ILE A 199 -35.44 5.38 -1.90
CA ILE A 199 -34.30 6.28 -2.07
C ILE A 199 -34.61 7.55 -1.30
N LEU A 200 -33.73 7.91 -0.36
CA LEU A 200 -33.77 9.19 0.32
C LEU A 200 -32.80 10.15 -0.36
N VAL A 201 -33.32 11.25 -0.88
CA VAL A 201 -32.53 12.37 -1.38
C VAL A 201 -32.42 13.36 -0.23
N GLU A 202 -31.22 13.49 0.34
CA GLU A 202 -30.98 14.34 1.51
C GLU A 202 -31.08 15.85 1.17
N PRO A 203 -31.33 16.71 2.18
CA PRO A 203 -31.24 18.16 2.00
C PRO A 203 -29.94 18.59 1.30
N GLY A 204 -30.05 19.53 0.37
CA GLY A 204 -28.92 20.01 -0.44
C GLY A 204 -28.62 19.15 -1.68
N CYS A 205 -29.04 17.88 -1.73
CA CYS A 205 -28.87 17.04 -2.91
C CYS A 205 -29.96 17.26 -3.96
N GLN A 206 -29.65 16.96 -5.22
CA GLN A 206 -30.60 16.95 -6.33
C GLN A 206 -30.59 15.57 -6.99
N ALA A 207 -31.76 14.94 -7.09
CA ALA A 207 -31.93 13.74 -7.89
C ALA A 207 -32.45 14.10 -9.29
N GLU A 208 -31.96 13.39 -10.30
CA GLU A 208 -32.38 13.49 -11.69
C GLU A 208 -32.66 12.09 -12.24
N VAL A 209 -33.77 11.95 -12.97
CA VAL A 209 -34.09 10.71 -13.69
C VAL A 209 -33.35 10.71 -15.02
N THR A 210 -32.49 9.72 -15.24
CA THR A 210 -31.70 9.56 -16.48
C THR A 210 -32.56 9.04 -17.63
N GLU A 211 -32.01 9.04 -18.84
CA GLU A 211 -32.69 8.55 -20.05
C GLU A 211 -33.09 7.07 -19.93
N THR A 212 -32.30 6.28 -19.20
CA THR A 212 -32.54 4.87 -18.89
C THR A 212 -33.56 4.67 -17.76
N GLY A 213 -34.01 5.73 -17.09
CA GLY A 213 -34.91 5.68 -15.93
C GLY A 213 -34.20 5.44 -14.59
N ASP A 214 -32.86 5.50 -14.58
CA ASP A 214 -32.08 5.42 -13.35
C ASP A 214 -32.14 6.75 -12.58
N ILE A 215 -31.81 6.71 -11.29
CA ILE A 215 -31.70 7.92 -10.47
C ILE A 215 -30.22 8.30 -10.36
N ARG A 216 -29.88 9.48 -10.87
CA ARG A 216 -28.61 10.16 -10.60
C ARG A 216 -28.82 11.17 -9.50
N ILE A 217 -28.17 11.00 -8.36
CA ILE A 217 -28.17 11.99 -7.28
C ILE A 217 -26.87 12.77 -7.38
N SER A 218 -26.99 14.06 -7.68
CA SER A 218 -25.92 15.03 -7.47
C SER A 218 -25.98 15.46 -6.01
N VAL A 219 -24.93 15.14 -5.26
CA VAL A 219 -24.81 15.60 -3.88
C VAL A 219 -24.54 17.10 -3.94
N GLY A 220 -25.32 17.88 -3.17
CA GLY A 220 -25.29 19.33 -3.20
C GLY A 220 -23.89 19.89 -3.13
N ALA A 221 -23.61 20.83 -4.03
CA ALA A 221 -22.49 21.75 -3.90
C ALA A 221 -22.74 22.72 -2.73
N GLU A 222 -22.76 22.23 -1.50
CA GLU A 222 -21.86 22.92 -0.57
C GLU A 222 -20.50 22.76 -1.23
N ALA A 223 -19.93 23.88 -1.72
CA ALA A 223 -18.60 23.89 -2.30
C ALA A 223 -17.76 22.99 -1.39
N PRO A 224 -17.18 21.87 -1.89
CA PRO A 224 -16.53 20.90 -1.03
C PRO A 224 -15.67 21.73 -0.12
N SER A 225 -16.00 21.73 1.18
CA SER A 225 -15.34 22.62 2.13
C SER A 225 -13.87 22.35 1.88
N THR A 226 -13.17 23.33 1.31
CA THR A 226 -11.83 23.10 0.81
C THR A 226 -11.07 22.67 2.04
N VAL A 227 -10.72 21.39 2.12
CA VAL A 227 -10.26 20.80 3.37
C VAL A 227 -9.02 21.58 3.74
N GLY A 228 -9.17 22.42 4.77
CA GLY A 228 -8.12 23.35 5.15
C GLY A 228 -7.06 22.61 5.94
N ALA A 229 -5.90 23.25 6.12
CA ALA A 229 -4.88 22.77 7.06
C ALA A 229 -5.33 22.85 8.53
N GLN A 230 -6.50 23.43 8.82
CA GLN A 230 -7.04 23.53 10.17
C GLN A 230 -7.56 22.19 10.67
N LEU A 231 -7.40 21.95 11.98
CA LEU A 231 -7.84 20.72 12.63
C LEU A 231 -9.37 20.58 12.57
N ASP A 232 -9.84 19.55 11.88
CA ASP A 232 -11.23 19.08 11.90
C ASP A 232 -11.24 17.61 12.39
N PRO A 233 -12.03 17.26 13.43
CA PRO A 233 -12.06 15.89 13.97
C PRO A 233 -12.52 14.81 12.98
N ILE A 234 -13.44 15.13 12.07
CA ILE A 234 -13.94 14.21 11.03
C ILE A 234 -12.81 13.94 10.04
N HIS A 235 -12.17 15.01 9.55
CA HIS A 235 -11.04 14.87 8.64
C HIS A 235 -9.83 14.22 9.32
N LEU A 236 -9.57 14.48 10.60
CA LEU A 236 -8.51 13.82 11.36
C LEU A 236 -8.69 12.29 11.31
N SER A 237 -9.91 11.81 11.56
CA SER A 237 -10.23 10.39 11.44
C SER A 237 -10.05 9.88 10.02
N ILE A 238 -10.50 10.62 9.01
CA ILE A 238 -10.34 10.25 7.59
C ILE A 238 -8.86 10.12 7.23
N PHE A 239 -8.03 11.12 7.53
CA PHE A 239 -6.60 11.11 7.23
C PHE A 239 -5.87 10.01 8.00
N SER A 240 -6.22 9.77 9.27
CA SER A 240 -5.66 8.65 10.05
C SER A 240 -5.91 7.31 9.37
N HIS A 241 -7.14 7.04 8.93
CA HIS A 241 -7.47 5.81 8.21
C HIS A 241 -6.81 5.75 6.83
N ARG A 242 -6.67 6.88 6.13
CA ARG A 242 -5.97 6.94 4.84
C ARG A 242 -4.49 6.60 5.00
N PHE A 243 -3.78 7.22 5.93
CA PHE A 243 -2.37 6.92 6.18
C PHE A 243 -2.16 5.47 6.66
N MET A 244 -3.05 4.94 7.50
CA MET A 244 -3.00 3.53 7.89
C MET A 244 -3.22 2.61 6.67
N SER A 245 -4.21 2.92 5.83
CA SER A 245 -4.50 2.15 4.62
C SER A 245 -3.30 2.11 3.65
N ILE A 246 -2.51 3.19 3.57
CA ILE A 246 -1.27 3.21 2.78
C ILE A 246 -0.31 2.14 3.31
N ALA A 247 0.01 2.16 4.61
CA ALA A 247 0.92 1.20 5.23
C ALA A 247 0.43 -0.26 5.09
N GLU A 248 -0.87 -0.50 5.26
CA GLU A 248 -1.46 -1.83 5.05
C GLU A 248 -1.39 -2.30 3.60
N GLN A 249 -1.65 -1.41 2.62
CA GLN A 249 -1.58 -1.76 1.21
C GLN A 249 -0.14 -2.07 0.79
N MET A 250 0.85 -1.32 1.30
CA MET A 250 2.27 -1.66 1.14
C MET A 250 2.55 -3.07 1.68
N GLY A 251 2.07 -3.38 2.89
CA GLY A 251 2.25 -4.69 3.51
C GLY A 251 1.63 -5.84 2.73
N ARG A 252 0.42 -5.65 2.16
CA ARG A 252 -0.23 -6.65 1.31
C ARG A 252 0.53 -6.89 0.00
N ILE A 253 1.16 -5.87 -0.58
CA ILE A 253 2.05 -6.03 -1.73
C ILE A 253 3.26 -6.87 -1.31
N LEU A 254 3.96 -6.46 -0.25
CA LEU A 254 5.14 -7.16 0.26
C LEU A 254 4.86 -8.65 0.51
N GLN A 255 3.79 -8.96 1.24
CA GLN A 255 3.39 -10.34 1.55
C GLN A 255 3.13 -11.17 0.28
N ARG A 256 2.50 -10.57 -0.75
CA ARG A 256 2.14 -11.30 -1.99
C ARG A 256 3.32 -11.51 -2.92
N THR A 257 4.28 -10.59 -2.94
CA THR A 257 5.42 -10.63 -3.87
C THR A 257 6.67 -11.26 -3.28
N ALA A 258 6.82 -11.30 -1.95
CA ALA A 258 7.92 -11.99 -1.29
C ALA A 258 7.87 -13.50 -1.52
N ILE A 259 9.03 -14.15 -1.47
CA ILE A 259 9.15 -15.60 -1.65
C ILE A 259 9.58 -16.32 -0.37
N SER A 260 10.28 -15.64 0.55
CA SER A 260 10.67 -16.28 1.80
C SER A 260 9.46 -16.57 2.69
N THR A 261 9.52 -17.69 3.39
CA THR A 261 8.49 -18.10 4.35
C THR A 261 8.35 -17.11 5.51
N ASN A 262 9.44 -16.45 5.91
CA ASN A 262 9.42 -15.46 6.99
C ASN A 262 8.54 -14.26 6.65
N ILE A 263 8.67 -13.69 5.45
CA ILE A 263 7.86 -12.54 5.04
C ILE A 263 6.47 -13.00 4.61
N LYS A 264 6.37 -14.03 3.77
CA LYS A 264 5.12 -14.44 3.14
C LYS A 264 4.13 -15.11 4.10
N GLU A 265 4.63 -16.01 4.96
CA GLU A 265 3.79 -16.88 5.79
C GLU A 265 3.84 -16.49 7.28
N ARG A 266 5.03 -16.17 7.81
CA ARG A 266 5.18 -15.75 9.23
C ARG A 266 4.84 -14.27 9.45
N LEU A 267 4.72 -13.49 8.37
CA LEU A 267 4.44 -12.05 8.40
C LEU A 267 5.46 -11.24 9.20
N ASP A 268 6.71 -11.67 9.16
CA ASP A 268 7.82 -11.03 9.85
C ASP A 268 8.36 -9.84 9.04
N PHE A 269 7.50 -8.84 8.90
CA PHE A 269 7.80 -7.59 8.21
C PHE A 269 6.96 -6.44 8.77
N SER A 270 7.31 -5.20 8.46
CA SER A 270 6.43 -4.04 8.68
C SER A 270 6.62 -2.99 7.61
N CYS A 271 5.53 -2.29 7.29
CA CYS A 271 5.51 -1.16 6.38
C CYS A 271 5.05 0.08 7.13
N ALA A 272 5.66 1.22 6.82
CA ALA A 272 5.39 2.47 7.51
C ALA A 272 5.57 3.69 6.60
N LEU A 273 4.84 4.74 6.95
CA LEU A 273 4.91 6.07 6.35
C LEU A 273 5.50 7.05 7.37
N PHE A 274 6.36 7.93 6.88
CA PHE A 274 7.08 8.92 7.67
C PHE A 274 6.95 10.31 7.05
N GLY A 275 6.93 11.32 7.90
CA GLY A 275 6.91 12.73 7.51
C GLY A 275 8.22 13.20 6.86
N PRO A 276 8.31 14.46 6.44
CA PRO A 276 9.49 15.02 5.77
C PRO A 276 10.75 15.05 6.67
N ASP A 277 10.56 14.98 7.99
CA ASP A 277 11.62 14.89 9.00
C ASP A 277 11.94 13.45 9.42
N GLY A 278 11.30 12.46 8.79
CA GLY A 278 11.42 11.06 9.15
C GLY A 278 10.60 10.64 10.37
N GLY A 279 9.76 11.49 10.94
CA GLY A 279 8.87 11.12 12.05
C GLY A 279 7.77 10.14 11.62
N LEU A 280 7.50 9.11 12.42
CA LEU A 280 6.50 8.09 12.09
C LEU A 280 5.10 8.69 12.01
N VAL A 281 4.37 8.37 10.94
CA VAL A 281 2.97 8.80 10.71
C VAL A 281 2.01 7.64 10.90
N SER A 282 2.28 6.52 10.23
CA SER A 282 1.49 5.31 10.32
C SER A 282 2.35 4.07 10.10
N ASN A 283 1.94 2.95 10.69
CA ASN A 283 2.61 1.67 10.53
C ASN A 283 1.59 0.52 10.53
N ALA A 284 1.78 -0.46 9.64
CA ALA A 284 1.00 -1.69 9.67
C ALA A 284 1.39 -2.53 10.91
N PRO A 285 0.42 -3.01 11.71
CA PRO A 285 0.70 -3.66 12.99
C PRO A 285 1.05 -5.14 12.80
N HIS A 286 2.34 -5.44 12.67
CA HIS A 286 2.81 -6.83 12.60
C HIS A 286 3.83 -7.14 13.71
N ILE A 287 4.92 -6.35 13.79
CA ILE A 287 6.02 -6.64 14.71
C ILE A 287 6.33 -5.42 15.60
N PRO A 288 6.16 -5.50 16.93
CA PRO A 288 6.39 -4.39 17.86
C PRO A 288 7.77 -3.74 17.77
N VAL A 289 8.84 -4.54 17.58
CA VAL A 289 10.22 -4.02 17.57
C VAL A 289 10.50 -3.09 16.38
N HIS A 290 9.66 -3.11 15.33
CA HIS A 290 9.81 -2.25 14.16
C HIS A 290 9.35 -0.80 14.41
N LEU A 291 8.42 -0.58 15.36
CA LEU A 291 7.75 0.71 15.57
C LEU A 291 8.69 1.90 15.81
N GLY A 292 9.65 1.77 16.73
CA GLY A 292 10.62 2.83 17.04
C GLY A 292 11.87 2.77 16.17
N ALA A 293 12.28 1.56 15.80
CA ALA A 293 13.54 1.32 15.13
C ALA A 293 13.53 1.80 13.67
N MET A 294 12.40 1.68 12.97
CA MET A 294 12.30 2.18 11.60
C MET A 294 12.36 3.71 11.53
N GLN A 295 11.78 4.43 12.49
CA GLN A 295 11.87 5.89 12.55
C GLN A 295 13.33 6.34 12.66
N GLU A 296 14.08 5.74 13.59
CA GLU A 296 15.51 6.01 13.77
C GLU A 296 16.32 5.68 12.51
N THR A 297 16.00 4.58 11.81
CA THR A 297 16.64 4.27 10.54
C THR A 297 16.37 5.34 9.48
N VAL A 298 15.13 5.77 9.31
CA VAL A 298 14.76 6.80 8.33
C VAL A 298 15.48 8.11 8.66
N GLN A 299 15.42 8.57 9.91
CA GLN A 299 16.07 9.80 10.35
C GLN A 299 17.59 9.76 10.17
N PHE A 300 18.24 8.62 10.44
CA PHE A 300 19.66 8.44 10.18
C PHE A 300 19.97 8.61 8.69
N GLN A 301 19.20 7.99 7.78
CA GLN A 301 19.44 8.12 6.34
C GLN A 301 19.24 9.55 5.84
N ILE A 302 18.25 10.26 6.38
CA ILE A 302 18.01 11.69 6.06
C ILE A 302 19.23 12.53 6.44
N GLN A 303 19.79 12.32 7.64
CA GLN A 303 20.97 13.04 8.11
C GLN A 303 22.22 12.67 7.32
N GLN A 304 22.39 11.39 7.01
CA GLN A 304 23.57 10.84 6.35
C GLN A 304 23.68 11.28 4.88
N LEU A 305 22.57 11.26 4.14
CA LEU A 305 22.56 11.56 2.70
C LEU A 305 22.18 13.01 2.41
N GLY A 306 21.28 13.61 3.21
CA GLY A 306 20.87 15.00 3.06
C GLY A 306 20.46 15.35 1.63
N ALA A 307 21.25 16.19 0.97
CA ALA A 307 21.01 16.65 -0.38
C ALA A 307 21.31 15.61 -1.48
N ASP A 308 21.96 14.49 -1.16
CA ASP A 308 22.26 13.39 -2.11
C ASP A 308 21.07 12.42 -2.30
N LEU A 309 19.92 12.72 -1.70
CA LEU A 309 18.67 12.00 -1.96
C LEU A 309 18.06 12.52 -3.26
N HIS A 310 17.83 11.63 -4.23
CA HIS A 310 17.23 11.98 -5.50
C HIS A 310 15.93 11.19 -5.77
N PRO A 311 15.03 11.72 -6.61
CA PRO A 311 13.88 10.95 -7.09
C PRO A 311 14.31 9.62 -7.73
N GLY A 312 13.64 8.53 -7.36
CA GLY A 312 13.96 7.19 -7.86
C GLY A 312 15.08 6.47 -7.12
N ASP A 313 15.68 7.08 -6.10
CA ASP A 313 16.60 6.39 -5.19
C ASP A 313 15.81 5.51 -4.20
N VAL A 314 16.36 4.35 -3.85
CA VAL A 314 15.85 3.47 -2.79
C VAL A 314 17.04 3.02 -1.95
N LEU A 315 16.91 3.14 -0.64
CA LEU A 315 17.97 2.89 0.32
C LEU A 315 17.77 1.55 1.03
N LEU A 316 18.86 0.92 1.44
CA LEU A 316 18.91 -0.30 2.24
C LEU A 316 19.79 -0.07 3.47
N SER A 317 19.29 -0.45 4.65
CA SER A 317 20.02 -0.39 5.91
C SER A 317 19.58 -1.49 6.89
N ASN A 318 20.52 -2.04 7.64
CA ASN A 318 20.30 -2.94 8.77
C ASN A 318 21.31 -2.71 9.92
N HIS A 319 22.25 -1.78 9.76
CA HIS A 319 23.31 -1.57 10.73
C HIS A 319 22.73 -1.07 12.07
N PRO A 320 23.14 -1.60 13.22
CA PRO A 320 22.67 -1.18 14.55
C PRO A 320 22.78 0.34 14.82
N SER A 321 23.89 0.96 14.40
CA SER A 321 24.07 2.42 14.52
C SER A 321 23.18 3.26 13.59
N ALA A 322 22.53 2.63 12.60
CA ALA A 322 21.60 3.25 11.66
C ALA A 322 20.15 2.76 11.88
N GLY A 323 19.80 2.43 13.13
CA GLY A 323 18.43 2.05 13.51
C GLY A 323 18.05 0.59 13.24
N GLY A 324 19.02 -0.26 12.84
CA GLY A 324 18.82 -1.70 12.73
C GLY A 324 18.49 -2.34 14.08
N SER A 325 17.52 -3.26 14.10
CA SER A 325 17.20 -4.12 15.26
C SER A 325 18.23 -5.24 15.38
N HIS A 326 18.35 -6.05 14.34
CA HIS A 326 19.39 -7.05 14.14
C HIS A 326 19.63 -7.16 12.64
N LEU A 327 20.77 -7.75 12.23
CA LEU A 327 21.17 -7.72 10.83
C LEU A 327 20.17 -8.37 9.85
N PRO A 328 19.47 -9.47 10.19
CA PRO A 328 18.47 -10.07 9.30
C PRO A 328 17.29 -9.15 8.92
N ASP A 329 17.01 -8.12 9.73
CA ASP A 329 15.95 -7.17 9.44
C ASP A 329 16.45 -6.08 8.49
N LEU A 330 16.28 -6.33 7.19
CA LEU A 330 16.66 -5.38 6.15
C LEU A 330 15.58 -4.32 5.99
N THR A 331 15.95 -3.05 6.21
CA THR A 331 15.05 -1.89 6.04
C THR A 331 15.30 -1.26 4.69
N VAL A 332 14.27 -1.26 3.85
CA VAL A 332 14.24 -0.59 2.55
C VAL A 332 13.47 0.72 2.70
N ILE A 333 14.11 1.86 2.40
CA ILE A 333 13.56 3.21 2.58
C ILE A 333 13.51 3.92 1.23
N THR A 334 12.38 4.53 0.89
CA THR A 334 12.23 5.29 -0.36
C THR A 334 11.76 6.72 -0.06
N PRO A 335 12.53 7.75 -0.45
CA PRO A 335 12.08 9.14 -0.38
C PRO A 335 10.94 9.41 -1.37
N VAL A 336 9.90 10.09 -0.91
CA VAL A 336 8.76 10.51 -1.73
C VAL A 336 8.95 11.96 -2.16
N PHE A 337 9.13 12.20 -3.45
CA PHE A 337 9.21 13.56 -4.01
C PHE A 337 7.87 14.02 -4.59
N TRP A 338 7.61 15.32 -4.55
CA TRP A 338 6.44 15.94 -5.15
C TRP A 338 6.85 17.05 -6.14
N PRO A 339 6.14 17.26 -7.26
CA PRO A 339 6.48 18.31 -8.22
C PRO A 339 6.68 19.68 -7.58
N GLY A 340 7.77 20.35 -7.95
CA GLY A 340 8.17 21.65 -7.41
C GLY A 340 8.91 21.60 -6.07
N GLN A 341 9.05 20.43 -5.45
CA GLN A 341 9.80 20.25 -4.20
C GLN A 341 11.20 19.72 -4.47
N THR A 342 12.22 20.36 -3.89
CA THR A 342 13.62 19.94 -4.01
C THR A 342 14.04 18.93 -2.94
N ARG A 343 13.17 18.67 -1.97
CA ARG A 343 13.39 17.72 -0.88
C ARG A 343 12.24 16.71 -0.82
N PRO A 344 12.45 15.52 -0.25
CA PRO A 344 11.38 14.58 -0.01
C PRO A 344 10.29 15.21 0.88
N VAL A 345 9.03 14.99 0.52
CA VAL A 345 7.85 15.46 1.28
C VAL A 345 7.35 14.43 2.28
N PHE A 346 7.67 13.16 2.06
CA PHE A 346 7.40 12.00 2.89
C PHE A 346 8.52 10.97 2.66
N TYR A 347 8.59 9.95 3.52
CA TYR A 347 9.34 8.73 3.27
C TYR A 347 8.43 7.53 3.50
N VAL A 348 8.62 6.48 2.71
CA VAL A 348 7.99 5.18 2.94
C VAL A 348 9.09 4.17 3.21
N ALA A 349 8.84 3.23 4.12
CA ALA A 349 9.79 2.16 4.37
C ALA A 349 9.11 0.83 4.63
N SER A 350 9.83 -0.23 4.30
CA SER A 350 9.49 -1.60 4.64
C SER A 350 10.69 -2.27 5.29
N ARG A 351 10.47 -2.98 6.40
CA ARG A 351 11.46 -3.82 7.06
C ARG A 351 11.01 -5.27 6.96
N GLY A 352 11.86 -6.15 6.48
CA GLY A 352 11.55 -7.57 6.28
C GLY A 352 12.64 -8.44 6.87
N HIS A 353 12.23 -9.56 7.47
CA HIS A 353 13.14 -10.49 8.12
C HIS A 353 13.66 -11.55 7.15
N HIS A 354 14.95 -11.48 6.81
CA HIS A 354 15.59 -12.43 5.90
C HIS A 354 16.12 -13.64 6.68
N ALA A 355 15.78 -14.86 6.24
CA ALA A 355 16.12 -16.08 6.98
C ALA A 355 17.63 -16.35 7.15
N ASP A 356 18.43 -15.91 6.18
CA ASP A 356 19.90 -16.01 6.20
C ASP A 356 20.46 -14.87 5.35
N ILE A 357 21.48 -14.19 5.87
CA ILE A 357 22.24 -13.13 5.20
C ILE A 357 23.75 -13.37 5.33
N GLY A 358 24.15 -14.63 5.55
CA GLY A 358 25.54 -15.04 5.81
C GLY A 358 25.90 -15.03 7.29
N GLY A 359 27.20 -15.18 7.57
CA GLY A 359 27.76 -15.26 8.92
C GLY A 359 28.25 -16.67 9.30
N ILE A 360 28.61 -16.85 10.57
CA ILE A 360 29.26 -18.07 11.08
C ILE A 360 28.33 -19.29 11.19
N THR A 361 27.02 -19.09 11.22
CA THR A 361 26.03 -20.17 11.37
C THR A 361 24.87 -19.93 10.40
N PRO A 362 24.26 -20.97 9.82
CA PRO A 362 23.02 -20.82 9.05
C PRO A 362 21.88 -20.30 9.93
N GLY A 363 21.10 -19.36 9.41
CA GLY A 363 19.94 -18.78 10.09
C GLY A 363 20.12 -17.31 10.51
N SER A 364 19.18 -16.80 11.29
CA SER A 364 19.05 -15.36 11.58
C SER A 364 19.98 -14.85 12.69
N MET A 365 20.17 -15.59 13.79
CA MET A 365 20.92 -15.12 14.96
C MET A 365 22.01 -16.12 15.37
N PRO A 366 23.29 -15.88 15.03
CA PRO A 366 24.37 -16.80 15.39
C PRO A 366 24.81 -16.61 16.85
N PRO A 367 24.48 -17.53 17.78
CA PRO A 367 24.60 -17.32 19.22
C PRO A 367 26.03 -17.19 19.75
N HIS A 368 27.02 -17.56 18.94
CA HIS A 368 28.45 -17.51 19.29
C HIS A 368 29.20 -16.40 18.55
N SER A 369 28.48 -15.50 17.89
CA SER A 369 29.09 -14.33 17.27
C SER A 369 29.44 -13.29 18.33
N THR A 370 30.55 -12.60 18.08
CA THR A 370 31.16 -11.60 18.98
C THR A 370 31.47 -10.30 18.25
N THR A 371 31.18 -10.26 16.94
CA THR A 371 31.40 -9.13 16.04
C THR A 371 30.31 -9.14 14.96
N LEU A 372 29.91 -7.97 14.47
CA LEU A 372 28.87 -7.85 13.43
C LEU A 372 29.21 -8.60 12.14
N GLN A 373 30.50 -8.69 11.78
CA GLN A 373 30.92 -9.39 10.56
C GLN A 373 30.69 -10.91 10.65
N GLN A 374 30.58 -11.46 11.87
CA GLN A 374 30.21 -12.86 12.10
C GLN A 374 28.70 -13.09 12.03
N GLU A 375 27.90 -12.02 12.12
CA GLU A 375 26.43 -12.07 12.16
C GLU A 375 25.77 -12.02 10.78
N GLY A 376 26.46 -11.50 9.76
CA GLY A 376 25.97 -11.50 8.39
C GLY A 376 26.33 -10.24 7.60
N ALA A 377 25.62 -10.01 6.50
CA ALA A 377 25.81 -8.85 5.65
C ALA A 377 25.37 -7.56 6.37
N VAL A 378 26.18 -6.51 6.23
CA VAL A 378 25.99 -5.25 6.96
C VAL A 378 25.83 -4.10 5.96
N PHE A 379 24.74 -3.34 6.13
CA PHE A 379 24.37 -2.19 5.32
C PHE A 379 24.15 -0.98 6.23
N LEU A 380 25.10 -0.04 6.23
CA LEU A 380 24.96 1.21 6.97
C LEU A 380 24.03 2.19 6.21
N SER A 381 24.40 2.49 4.97
CA SER A 381 23.63 3.29 4.02
C SER A 381 24.00 2.81 2.61
N PHE A 382 23.08 2.15 1.93
CA PHE A 382 23.32 1.54 0.62
C PHE A 382 22.22 1.97 -0.36
N LYS A 383 22.57 2.46 -1.56
CA LYS A 383 21.59 2.75 -2.62
C LYS A 383 21.23 1.45 -3.34
N LEU A 384 20.14 0.82 -2.92
CA LEU A 384 19.58 -0.40 -3.52
C LEU A 384 19.05 -0.15 -4.93
N VAL A 385 18.42 1.02 -5.12
CA VAL A 385 18.06 1.54 -6.43
C VAL A 385 18.66 2.94 -6.53
N GLN A 386 19.30 3.24 -7.65
CA GLN A 386 19.85 4.57 -7.94
C GLN A 386 19.19 5.10 -9.20
N GLY A 387 18.44 6.20 -9.08
CA GLY A 387 17.70 6.79 -10.21
C GLY A 387 16.82 5.80 -10.99
N GLY A 388 16.13 4.88 -10.30
CA GLY A 388 15.27 3.86 -10.92
C GLY A 388 15.98 2.59 -11.43
N VAL A 389 17.30 2.46 -11.23
CA VAL A 389 18.09 1.28 -11.62
C VAL A 389 18.46 0.44 -10.40
N PHE A 390 18.02 -0.82 -10.36
CA PHE A 390 18.32 -1.74 -9.25
C PHE A 390 19.76 -2.24 -9.29
N GLN A 391 20.48 -2.07 -8.17
CA GLN A 391 21.92 -2.32 -8.06
C GLN A 391 22.23 -3.80 -7.72
N GLU A 392 21.79 -4.72 -8.59
CA GLU A 392 21.82 -6.17 -8.32
C GLU A 392 23.23 -6.72 -8.03
N GLU A 393 24.22 -6.31 -8.82
CA GLU A 393 25.61 -6.77 -8.66
C GLU A 393 26.20 -6.30 -7.33
N ALA A 394 26.03 -5.01 -7.02
CA ALA A 394 26.56 -4.41 -5.80
C ALA A 394 25.91 -5.00 -4.54
N VAL A 395 24.59 -5.19 -4.52
CA VAL A 395 23.91 -5.81 -3.37
C VAL A 395 24.27 -7.30 -3.24
N THR A 396 24.49 -8.00 -4.36
CA THR A 396 24.96 -9.38 -4.36
C THR A 396 26.37 -9.49 -3.77
N GLU A 397 27.28 -8.59 -4.13
CA GLU A 397 28.62 -8.55 -3.53
C GLU A 397 28.52 -8.31 -2.02
N ALA A 398 27.70 -7.35 -1.59
CA ALA A 398 27.51 -7.03 -0.18
C ALA A 398 26.94 -8.21 0.62
N LEU A 399 25.95 -8.92 0.08
CA LEU A 399 25.37 -10.14 0.69
C LEU A 399 26.37 -11.32 0.73
N ARG A 400 27.34 -11.36 -0.18
CA ARG A 400 28.41 -12.37 -0.19
C ARG A 400 29.63 -11.98 0.65
N ALA A 401 29.79 -10.70 0.98
CA ALA A 401 30.94 -10.16 1.69
C ALA A 401 31.28 -10.88 3.01
N PRO A 402 30.32 -11.36 3.84
CA PRO A 402 30.65 -12.12 5.05
C PRO A 402 31.50 -13.36 4.77
N GLY A 403 31.39 -13.98 3.59
CA GLY A 403 32.21 -15.14 3.20
C GLY A 403 33.71 -14.83 3.01
N LYS A 404 34.11 -13.56 3.01
CA LYS A 404 35.51 -13.12 3.01
C LYS A 404 36.15 -13.24 4.41
N ILE A 405 35.34 -13.46 5.46
CA ILE A 405 35.80 -13.58 6.86
C ILE A 405 36.03 -15.05 7.20
N PRO A 406 37.18 -15.42 7.82
CA PRO A 406 37.44 -16.80 8.23
C PRO A 406 36.31 -17.38 9.10
N GLY A 407 35.82 -18.56 8.74
CA GLY A 407 34.74 -19.26 9.46
C GLY A 407 33.33 -18.74 9.15
N CYS A 408 33.18 -17.73 8.29
CA CYS A 408 31.88 -17.22 7.84
C CYS A 408 31.55 -17.71 6.44
N SER A 409 30.26 -17.70 6.11
CA SER A 409 29.76 -17.82 4.74
C SER A 409 29.14 -16.50 4.32
N GLY A 410 29.16 -16.20 3.01
CA GLY A 410 28.18 -15.26 2.46
C GLY A 410 26.77 -15.82 2.60
N THR A 411 25.75 -15.03 2.22
CA THR A 411 24.37 -15.53 2.25
C THR A 411 24.23 -16.88 1.58
N ARG A 412 23.50 -17.77 2.24
CA ARG A 412 23.17 -19.11 1.76
C ARG A 412 21.91 -19.10 0.89
N ASN A 413 21.13 -18.03 0.95
CA ASN A 413 19.83 -17.86 0.31
C ASN A 413 19.78 -16.60 -0.58
N LEU A 414 20.81 -16.39 -1.41
CA LEU A 414 20.93 -15.18 -2.24
C LEU A 414 19.69 -14.92 -3.10
N HIS A 415 19.10 -15.97 -3.68
CA HIS A 415 17.90 -15.86 -4.52
C HIS A 415 16.73 -15.25 -3.74
N ASP A 416 16.44 -15.81 -2.56
CA ASP A 416 15.42 -15.31 -1.64
C ASP A 416 15.71 -13.88 -1.19
N ASN A 417 16.97 -13.58 -0.85
CA ASN A 417 17.34 -12.22 -0.45
C ASN A 417 17.06 -11.20 -1.56
N LEU A 418 17.46 -11.48 -2.81
CA LEU A 418 17.23 -10.57 -3.93
C LEU A 418 15.74 -10.45 -4.26
N SER A 419 14.99 -11.54 -4.20
CA SER A 419 13.55 -11.53 -4.46
C SER A 419 12.78 -10.73 -3.41
N ASP A 420 13.07 -10.95 -2.12
CA ASP A 420 12.44 -10.23 -1.02
C ASP A 420 12.82 -8.74 -1.00
N LEU A 421 14.08 -8.40 -1.32
CA LEU A 421 14.49 -7.00 -1.49
C LEU A 421 13.69 -6.31 -2.61
N ARG A 422 13.51 -6.98 -3.76
CA ARG A 422 12.67 -6.44 -4.85
C ARG A 422 11.21 -6.29 -4.43
N ALA A 423 10.67 -7.24 -3.66
CA ALA A 423 9.33 -7.16 -3.08
C ALA A 423 9.17 -5.97 -2.12
N GLN A 424 10.19 -5.68 -1.31
CA GLN A 424 10.24 -4.50 -0.45
C GLN A 424 10.24 -3.19 -1.26
N VAL A 425 11.01 -3.12 -2.36
CA VAL A 425 10.97 -1.96 -3.25
C VAL A 425 9.57 -1.78 -3.87
N ALA A 426 8.93 -2.87 -4.30
CA ALA A 426 7.56 -2.84 -4.83
C ALA A 426 6.54 -2.31 -3.81
N ALA A 427 6.65 -2.77 -2.56
CA ALA A 427 5.81 -2.31 -1.47
C ALA A 427 5.98 -0.80 -1.25
N ASN A 428 7.21 -0.30 -1.23
CA ASN A 428 7.48 1.13 -1.15
C ASN A 428 6.94 1.91 -2.36
N GLN A 429 7.07 1.37 -3.57
CA GLN A 429 6.49 1.98 -4.77
C GLN A 429 4.97 2.15 -4.65
N LYS A 430 4.27 1.16 -4.08
CA LYS A 430 2.84 1.29 -3.79
C LYS A 430 2.55 2.42 -2.80
N GLY A 431 3.41 2.57 -1.78
CA GLY A 431 3.33 3.68 -0.82
C GLY A 431 3.47 5.03 -1.50
N ILE A 432 4.46 5.22 -2.38
CA ILE A 432 4.68 6.45 -3.16
C ILE A 432 3.43 6.80 -3.96
N GLN A 433 2.86 5.83 -4.68
CA GLN A 433 1.66 6.03 -5.49
C GLN A 433 0.50 6.55 -4.64
N LEU A 434 0.19 5.88 -3.54
CA LEU A 434 -0.97 6.23 -2.71
C LEU A 434 -0.78 7.56 -1.97
N VAL A 435 0.45 7.88 -1.54
CA VAL A 435 0.77 9.20 -0.98
C VAL A 435 0.60 10.28 -2.05
N GLY A 436 1.07 10.04 -3.28
CA GLY A 436 0.91 10.95 -4.40
C GLY A 436 -0.56 11.19 -4.78
N GLU A 437 -1.38 10.14 -4.78
CA GLU A 437 -2.83 10.23 -4.99
C GLU A 437 -3.49 11.06 -3.88
N LEU A 438 -3.10 10.86 -2.62
CA LEU A 438 -3.61 11.62 -1.48
C LEU A 438 -3.24 13.10 -1.56
N ILE A 439 -1.99 13.42 -1.92
CA ILE A 439 -1.53 14.79 -2.15
C ILE A 439 -2.24 15.41 -3.36
N GLY A 440 -2.44 14.65 -4.44
CA GLY A 440 -3.18 15.12 -5.61
C GLY A 440 -4.63 15.48 -5.30
N GLN A 441 -5.25 14.78 -4.33
CA GLN A 441 -6.63 15.02 -3.92
C GLN A 441 -6.80 16.20 -2.96
N TYR A 442 -5.92 16.35 -1.96
CA TYR A 442 -6.11 17.33 -0.88
C TYR A 442 -5.08 18.48 -0.88
N GLY A 443 -4.01 18.38 -1.66
CA GLY A 443 -2.88 19.30 -1.63
C GLY A 443 -1.86 18.97 -0.55
N LEU A 444 -0.58 19.27 -0.81
CA LEU A 444 0.53 18.89 0.07
C LEU A 444 0.40 19.49 1.48
N ASP A 445 0.10 20.78 1.57
CA ASP A 445 0.00 21.50 2.84
C ASP A 445 -1.06 20.92 3.76
N VAL A 446 -2.20 20.50 3.19
CA VAL A 446 -3.31 19.89 3.93
C VAL A 446 -2.91 18.51 4.43
N VAL A 447 -2.34 17.67 3.56
CA VAL A 447 -1.89 16.32 3.93
C VAL A 447 -0.86 16.38 5.05
N GLN A 448 0.14 17.26 4.96
CA GLN A 448 1.16 17.42 5.99
C GLN A 448 0.61 18.06 7.28
N ALA A 449 -0.36 18.96 7.20
CA ALA A 449 -1.03 19.49 8.38
C ALA A 449 -1.79 18.40 9.15
N TYR A 450 -2.57 17.57 8.45
CA TYR A 450 -3.28 16.46 9.10
C TYR A 450 -2.35 15.37 9.63
N MET A 451 -1.22 15.11 8.96
CA MET A 451 -0.14 14.31 9.53
C MET A 451 0.32 14.86 10.89
N GLY A 452 0.61 16.17 10.95
CA GLY A 452 1.00 16.84 12.19
C GLY A 452 -0.07 16.79 13.27
N HIS A 453 -1.34 16.96 12.89
CA HIS A 453 -2.48 16.85 13.83
C HIS A 453 -2.61 15.45 14.42
N ILE A 454 -2.37 14.40 13.63
CA ILE A 454 -2.39 13.01 14.10
C ILE A 454 -1.26 12.76 15.10
N GLN A 455 -0.05 13.21 14.78
CA GLN A 455 1.11 13.10 15.67
C GLN A 455 0.90 13.86 16.98
N ALA A 456 0.36 15.08 16.91
CA ALA A 456 0.03 15.88 18.09
C ALA A 456 -1.06 15.20 18.95
N ASN A 457 -2.08 14.61 18.32
CA ASN A 457 -3.11 13.86 19.04
C ASN A 457 -2.54 12.63 19.75
N ALA A 458 -1.63 11.89 19.10
CA ALA A 458 -0.94 10.75 19.71
C ALA A 458 -0.08 11.19 20.90
N GLU A 459 0.65 12.30 20.77
CA GLU A 459 1.43 12.89 21.86
C GLU A 459 0.54 13.27 23.05
N LEU A 460 -0.59 13.94 22.80
CA LEU A 460 -1.55 14.32 23.84
C LEU A 460 -2.08 13.10 24.60
N ALA A 461 -2.43 12.02 23.89
CA ALA A 461 -2.91 10.79 24.51
C ALA A 461 -1.87 10.18 25.48
N VAL A 462 -0.59 10.15 25.08
CA VAL A 462 0.51 9.69 25.95
C VAL A 462 0.69 10.64 27.15
N ARG A 463 0.63 11.95 26.94
CA ARG A 463 0.74 12.94 28.02
C ARG A 463 -0.37 12.78 29.05
N ASP A 464 -1.60 12.56 28.60
CA ASP A 464 -2.76 12.38 29.48
C ASP A 464 -2.70 11.06 30.23
N MET A 465 -2.24 9.97 29.59
CA MET A 465 -1.96 8.71 30.27
C MET A 465 -0.92 8.89 31.40
N LEU A 466 0.20 9.58 31.12
CA LEU A 466 1.23 9.85 32.13
C LEU A 466 0.71 10.70 33.29
N ARG A 467 -0.11 11.72 33.00
CA ARG A 467 -0.78 12.53 34.03
C ARG A 467 -1.74 11.72 34.88
N ALA A 468 -2.57 10.88 34.25
CA ALA A 468 -3.53 10.02 34.94
C ALA A 468 -2.82 9.04 35.87
N PHE A 469 -1.78 8.38 35.38
CA PHE A 469 -0.97 7.46 36.17
C PHE A 469 -0.29 8.18 37.35
N GLY A 470 0.38 9.32 37.11
CA GLY A 470 1.04 10.08 38.16
C GLY A 470 0.07 10.64 39.21
N THR A 471 -1.11 11.14 38.78
CA THR A 471 -2.15 11.66 39.67
C THR A 471 -2.71 10.56 40.58
N SER A 472 -2.96 9.38 40.01
CA SER A 472 -3.39 8.20 40.78
C SER A 472 -2.37 7.79 41.84
N ARG A 473 -1.07 7.83 41.51
CA ARG A 473 0.01 7.56 42.48
C ARG A 473 0.08 8.60 43.57
N GLN A 474 0.02 9.89 43.21
CA GLN A 474 0.05 10.98 44.17
C GLN A 474 -1.14 10.91 45.15
N ALA A 475 -2.34 10.59 44.67
CA ALA A 475 -3.53 10.39 45.50
C ALA A 475 -3.38 9.24 46.51
N ARG A 476 -2.53 8.24 46.20
CA ARG A 476 -2.18 7.12 47.07
C ARG A 476 -0.97 7.38 47.97
N GLY A 477 -0.39 8.58 47.93
CA GLY A 477 0.84 8.92 48.65
C GLY A 477 2.09 8.21 48.13
N LEU A 478 2.08 7.72 46.88
CA LEU A 478 3.21 7.03 46.25
C LEU A 478 4.09 8.03 45.46
N PRO A 479 5.42 7.75 45.33
CA PRO A 479 6.31 8.61 44.56
C PRO A 479 5.98 8.58 43.06
N LEU A 480 6.27 9.70 42.37
CA LEU A 480 6.18 9.85 40.90
C LEU A 480 7.38 9.22 40.17
N GLU A 481 8.34 8.71 40.92
CA GLU A 481 9.40 7.84 40.42
C GLU A 481 8.98 6.38 40.60
N VAL A 482 9.17 5.58 39.56
CA VAL A 482 9.04 4.12 39.60
C VAL A 482 10.31 3.49 39.05
N SER A 483 10.67 2.31 39.54
CA SER A 483 11.84 1.60 39.07
C SER A 483 11.59 0.10 39.01
N ALA A 484 12.24 -0.56 38.05
CA ALA A 484 12.28 -2.01 37.93
C ALA A 484 13.71 -2.46 37.60
N GLU A 485 14.05 -3.65 38.06
CA GLU A 485 15.29 -4.35 37.75
C GLU A 485 14.94 -5.77 37.32
N ASP A 486 15.55 -6.22 36.24
CA ASP A 486 15.50 -7.60 35.74
C ASP A 486 16.93 -8.06 35.41
N HIS A 487 17.13 -9.32 35.03
CA HIS A 487 18.45 -9.87 34.73
C HIS A 487 18.43 -10.68 33.42
N MET A 488 19.51 -10.56 32.65
CA MET A 488 19.80 -11.48 31.54
C MET A 488 20.20 -12.86 32.06
N ASP A 489 20.24 -13.86 31.18
CA ASP A 489 20.61 -15.24 31.54
C ASP A 489 22.03 -15.37 32.13
N ASP A 490 22.93 -14.44 31.80
CA ASP A 490 24.29 -14.35 32.35
C ASP A 490 24.36 -13.60 33.70
N GLY A 491 23.22 -13.11 34.19
CA GLY A 491 23.10 -12.31 35.41
C GLY A 491 23.37 -10.82 35.22
N SER A 492 23.57 -10.33 34.00
CA SER A 492 23.71 -8.89 33.73
C SER A 492 22.41 -8.16 34.06
N PRO A 493 22.42 -7.09 34.89
CA PRO A 493 21.20 -6.40 35.30
C PRO A 493 20.66 -5.50 34.19
N ILE A 494 19.34 -5.47 34.04
CA ILE A 494 18.59 -4.51 33.22
C ILE A 494 17.81 -3.61 34.18
N ARG A 495 18.15 -2.33 34.24
CA ARG A 495 17.53 -1.37 35.16
C ARG A 495 16.80 -0.29 34.40
N LEU A 496 15.59 0.02 34.84
CA LEU A 496 14.83 1.15 34.35
C LEU A 496 14.26 1.94 35.51
N ARG A 497 14.55 3.23 35.53
CA ARG A 497 13.89 4.23 36.38
C ARG A 497 13.07 5.17 35.50
N VAL A 498 11.82 5.40 35.88
CA VAL A 498 10.92 6.32 35.18
C VAL A 498 10.50 7.42 36.12
N GLN A 499 10.86 8.66 35.79
CA GLN A 499 10.48 9.85 36.55
C GLN A 499 9.40 10.62 35.79
N ILE A 500 8.23 10.79 36.41
CA ILE A 500 7.07 11.43 35.77
C ILE A 500 6.93 12.89 36.18
N ASN A 501 6.74 13.78 35.21
CA ASN A 501 6.42 15.19 35.41
C ASN A 501 4.94 15.44 35.09
N LEU A 502 4.14 15.66 36.12
CA LEU A 502 2.69 15.92 36.00
C LEU A 502 2.37 17.21 35.24
N SER A 503 3.12 18.29 35.49
CA SER A 503 2.83 19.59 34.88
C SER A 503 3.00 19.55 33.36
N GLN A 504 4.03 18.85 32.89
CA GLN A 504 4.31 18.69 31.47
C GLN A 504 3.56 17.49 30.86
N GLY A 505 3.18 16.49 31.66
CA GLY A 505 2.73 15.19 31.15
C GLY A 505 3.87 14.44 30.44
N SER A 506 5.10 14.60 30.91
CA SER A 506 6.29 13.97 30.33
C SER A 506 6.91 12.98 31.31
N ALA A 507 7.80 12.12 30.82
CA ALA A 507 8.57 11.22 31.67
C ALA A 507 10.01 11.07 31.16
N VAL A 508 10.95 10.88 32.09
CA VAL A 508 12.34 10.53 31.80
C VAL A 508 12.51 9.04 32.08
N PHE A 509 12.95 8.30 31.06
CA PHE A 509 13.28 6.87 31.14
C PHE A 509 14.80 6.73 31.24
N ASP A 510 15.30 6.43 32.45
CA ASP A 510 16.71 6.32 32.77
C ASP A 510 17.11 4.84 32.93
N PHE A 511 18.01 4.39 32.06
CA PHE A 511 18.57 3.03 32.07
C PHE A 511 19.91 2.93 32.81
N SER A 512 20.34 4.00 33.48
CA SER A 512 21.58 4.02 34.26
C SER A 512 21.60 2.89 35.30
N GLY A 513 22.73 2.17 35.32
CA GLY A 513 22.90 0.99 36.17
C GLY A 513 22.53 -0.34 35.50
N THR A 514 22.02 -0.32 34.26
CA THR A 514 22.03 -1.50 33.37
C THR A 514 23.48 -1.94 33.12
N GLY A 515 23.70 -3.25 32.99
CA GLY A 515 25.01 -3.86 32.75
C GLY A 515 25.67 -3.38 31.46
N PRO A 516 26.99 -3.58 31.31
CA PRO A 516 27.71 -3.26 30.09
C PRO A 516 27.28 -4.16 28.92
N GLU A 517 27.70 -3.80 27.72
CA GLU A 517 27.60 -4.68 26.54
C GLU A 517 28.28 -6.03 26.80
N VAL A 518 27.68 -7.09 26.28
CA VAL A 518 28.18 -8.47 26.43
C VAL A 518 29.08 -8.84 25.25
N PHE A 519 30.06 -9.70 25.48
CA PHE A 519 30.87 -10.28 24.41
C PHE A 519 30.08 -11.40 23.70
N GLY A 520 29.09 -11.00 22.91
CA GLY A 520 28.11 -11.87 22.26
C GLY A 520 27.15 -11.07 21.37
N ASN A 521 26.09 -11.73 20.88
CA ASN A 521 25.11 -11.13 19.98
C ASN A 521 23.82 -10.64 20.67
N LEU A 522 23.77 -10.69 22.01
CA LEU A 522 22.62 -10.23 22.81
C LEU A 522 22.85 -8.81 23.33
N ASN A 523 23.20 -7.89 22.43
CA ASN A 523 23.33 -6.47 22.72
C ASN A 523 22.15 -5.72 22.11
N ALA A 524 21.54 -4.80 22.86
CA ALA A 524 20.38 -4.04 22.40
C ALA A 524 20.80 -2.62 21.94
N PRO A 525 20.76 -2.30 20.63
CA PRO A 525 21.02 -0.95 20.15
C PRO A 525 19.93 0.02 20.61
N ARG A 526 20.25 1.32 20.63
CA ARG A 526 19.30 2.39 21.01
C ARG A 526 17.93 2.27 20.32
N ALA A 527 17.91 1.85 19.05
CA ALA A 527 16.69 1.66 18.28
C ALA A 527 15.76 0.59 18.88
N ILE A 528 16.30 -0.52 19.39
CA ILE A 528 15.51 -1.55 20.10
C ILE A 528 14.94 -0.96 21.39
N THR A 529 15.76 -0.25 22.17
CA THR A 529 15.32 0.36 23.44
C THR A 529 14.15 1.32 23.22
N LEU A 530 14.24 2.18 22.20
CA LEU A 530 13.16 3.10 21.85
C LEU A 530 11.90 2.37 21.37
N SER A 531 12.04 1.35 20.53
CA SER A 531 10.89 0.52 20.11
C SER A 531 10.18 -0.11 21.30
N ALA A 532 10.91 -0.67 22.26
CA ALA A 532 10.34 -1.29 23.45
C ALA A 532 9.58 -0.26 24.30
N LEU A 533 10.17 0.93 24.52
CA LEU A 533 9.49 2.02 25.24
C LEU A 533 8.21 2.48 24.53
N ILE A 534 8.27 2.75 23.23
CA ILE A 534 7.13 3.22 22.45
C ILE A 534 6.01 2.18 22.42
N TYR A 535 6.35 0.90 22.25
CA TYR A 535 5.37 -0.18 22.29
C TYR A 535 4.67 -0.27 23.65
N CYS A 536 5.43 -0.26 24.74
CA CYS A 536 4.87 -0.28 26.09
C CYS A 536 3.96 0.92 26.36
N LEU A 537 4.37 2.13 25.96
CA LEU A 537 3.53 3.33 26.09
C LEU A 537 2.24 3.21 25.28
N ARG A 538 2.32 2.69 24.06
CA ARG A 538 1.15 2.45 23.19
C ARG A 538 0.18 1.43 23.78
N CYS A 539 0.66 0.43 24.52
CA CYS A 539 -0.22 -0.53 25.20
C CYS A 539 -0.90 0.03 26.46
N LEU A 540 -0.38 1.13 27.01
CA LEU A 540 -0.90 1.77 28.22
C LEU A 540 -1.92 2.88 27.92
N VAL A 541 -1.90 3.42 26.70
CA VAL A 541 -2.91 4.33 26.14
C VAL A 541 -4.06 3.51 25.57
#